data_AF-A0A2D7MNA1-F1
#
_entry.id   AF-A0A2D7MNA1-F1
#
_cell.length_a   1.000
_cell.length_b   1.000
_cell.length_c   1.000
_cell.angle_alpha   90.00
_cell.angle_beta   90.00
_cell.angle_gamma   90.00
#
_symmetry.space_group_name_H-M   'P 1'
#
loop_
_entity.id
_entity.type
_entity.pdbx_description
1 polymer ?
#
loop_
_entity_poly.entity_id
_entity_poly.type
_entity_poly.pdbx_seq_one_letter_code
_entity_poly.pdbx_strand_id
1 'polypeptide(L)' 'ERPGAYIWLGAGHPGDGAMLHNANYDFNDELLPLGASYWVTLVERELGLIE' A
#
# COMPACT_ATOMS: atom_id res chain seq x y z
N GLU A 1 -3.61 24.38 5.97
CA GLU A 1 -3.10 23.00 6.14
C GLU A 1 -4.11 22.19 6.94
N ARG A 2 -4.27 20.90 6.64
CA ARG A 2 -5.09 19.97 7.44
C ARG A 2 -4.20 18.79 7.87
N PRO A 3 -4.38 18.23 9.08
CA PRO A 3 -3.66 17.03 9.49
C PRO A 3 -3.90 15.89 8.51
N GLY A 4 -2.82 15.21 8.13
CA GLY A 4 -2.86 14.06 7.25
C GLY A 4 -1.59 13.23 7.39
N ALA A 5 -1.66 11.97 6.94
CA ALA A 5 -0.53 11.05 6.94
C ALA A 5 -0.35 10.45 5.54
N TYR A 6 0.90 10.23 5.16
CA TYR A 6 1.29 9.51 3.94
C TYR A 6 2.22 8.38 4.33
N ILE A 7 1.96 7.18 3.81
CA ILE A 7 2.74 5.99 4.11
C ILE A 7 3.23 5.33 2.83
N TRP A 8 4.33 4.60 2.95
CA TRP A 8 4.86 3.77 1.88
C TRP A 8 4.60 2.29 2.18
N LEU A 9 4.06 1.57 1.21
CA LEU A 9 4.04 0.12 1.18
C LEU A 9 5.15 -0.33 0.24
N GLY A 10 6.15 -1.03 0.78
CA GLY A 10 7.26 -1.52 -0.04
C GLY A 10 6.79 -2.57 -1.04
N ALA A 11 7.15 -2.40 -2.32
CA ALA A 11 6.79 -3.32 -3.40
C ALA A 11 7.66 -4.60 -3.48
N GLY A 12 8.66 -4.72 -2.59
CA GLY A 12 9.71 -5.74 -2.68
C GLY A 12 10.85 -5.33 -3.62
N HIS A 13 11.82 -6.23 -3.80
CA HIS A 13 12.91 -6.06 -4.77
C HIS A 13 12.41 -6.49 -6.15
N PRO A 14 12.68 -5.73 -7.24
CA PRO A 14 12.18 -6.08 -8.58
C PRO A 14 12.79 -7.37 -9.14
N GLY A 15 13.86 -7.90 -8.53
CA GLY A 15 14.60 -9.03 -9.08
C GLY A 15 15.18 -8.66 -10.44
N ASP A 16 14.91 -9.50 -11.44
CA ASP A 16 15.26 -9.24 -12.85
C ASP A 16 14.32 -8.23 -13.54
N GLY A 17 13.27 -7.76 -12.83
CA GLY A 17 12.33 -6.75 -13.30
C GLY A 17 12.87 -5.31 -13.21
N ALA A 18 11.98 -4.33 -13.39
CA ALA A 18 12.35 -2.93 -13.40
C ALA A 18 11.93 -2.18 -12.12
N MET A 19 12.66 -1.10 -11.80
CA MET A 19 12.31 -0.18 -10.70
C MET A 19 11.21 0.80 -11.11
N LEU A 20 10.61 1.47 -10.11
CA LEU A 20 9.64 2.56 -10.32
C LEU A 20 10.21 3.62 -11.30
N HIS A 21 9.34 4.18 -12.14
CA HIS A 21 9.66 5.11 -13.25
C HIS A 21 10.26 4.46 -14.51
N ASN A 22 10.30 3.13 -14.60
CA ASN A 22 10.63 2.42 -15.83
C ASN A 22 9.37 2.02 -16.61
N ALA A 23 9.42 2.04 -17.95
CA ALA A 23 8.30 1.61 -18.80
C ALA A 23 7.96 0.11 -18.69
N ASN A 24 8.93 -0.70 -18.24
CA ASN A 24 8.77 -2.13 -17.99
C ASN A 24 8.48 -2.43 -16.51
N TYR A 25 8.13 -1.41 -15.71
CA TYR A 25 7.73 -1.65 -14.32
C TYR A 25 6.46 -2.50 -14.28
N ASP A 26 6.53 -3.61 -13.55
CA ASP A 26 5.42 -4.52 -13.31
C ASP A 26 4.99 -4.41 -11.85
N PHE A 27 3.69 -4.25 -11.60
CA PHE A 27 3.18 -4.06 -10.26
C PHE A 27 3.11 -5.40 -9.53
N ASN A 28 3.51 -5.40 -8.26
CA ASN A 28 3.35 -6.57 -7.41
C ASN A 28 1.88 -6.66 -6.95
N ASP A 29 1.06 -7.35 -7.73
CA ASP A 29 -0.38 -7.53 -7.49
C ASP A 29 -0.69 -8.27 -6.17
N GLU A 30 0.26 -9.04 -5.62
CA GLU A 30 0.12 -9.70 -4.32
C GLU A 30 -0.07 -8.70 -3.18
N LEU A 31 0.32 -7.44 -3.38
CA LEU A 31 0.19 -6.37 -2.39
C LEU A 31 -1.14 -5.65 -2.40
N LEU A 32 -1.95 -5.78 -3.47
CA LEU A 32 -3.28 -5.18 -3.54
C LEU A 32 -4.16 -5.54 -2.33
N PRO A 33 -4.31 -6.82 -1.93
CA PRO A 33 -5.11 -7.16 -0.76
C PRO A 33 -4.53 -6.58 0.54
N LEU A 34 -3.20 -6.53 0.70
CA LEU A 34 -2.56 -5.99 1.90
C LEU A 34 -2.76 -4.48 2.03
N GLY A 35 -2.57 -3.74 0.93
CA GLY A 35 -2.80 -2.29 0.89
C GLY A 35 -4.27 -1.93 1.14
N ALA A 36 -5.20 -2.68 0.54
CA ALA A 36 -6.62 -2.49 0.78
C ALA A 36 -7.01 -2.81 2.23
N SER A 37 -6.54 -3.93 2.78
CA SER A 37 -6.85 -4.34 4.14
C SER A 37 -6.32 -3.35 5.18
N TYR A 38 -5.16 -2.72 4.92
CA TYR A 38 -4.63 -1.68 5.80
C TYR A 38 -5.62 -0.51 5.96
N TRP A 39 -6.13 0.02 4.84
CA TRP A 39 -7.07 1.15 4.89
C TRP A 39 -8.41 0.76 5.49
N VAL A 40 -8.94 -0.43 5.16
CA VAL A 40 -10.17 -0.95 5.77
C VAL A 40 -10.00 -1.08 7.28
N THR A 41 -8.96 -1.78 7.74
CA THR A 41 -8.69 -1.99 9.17
C THR A 41 -8.47 -0.67 9.90
N LEU A 42 -7.76 0.29 9.29
CA LEU A 42 -7.56 1.62 9.86
C LEU A 42 -8.90 2.32 10.09
N VAL A 43 -9.76 2.36 9.06
CA VAL A 43 -11.08 3.00 9.15
C VAL A 43 -11.96 2.26 10.17
N GLU A 44 -11.95 0.94 10.18
CA GLU A 44 -12.70 0.14 11.14
C GLU A 44 -12.27 0.43 12.58
N ARG A 45 -10.98 0.55 12.86
CA ARG A 45 -10.48 0.92 14.20
C ARG A 45 -10.84 2.34 14.59
N GLU A 46 -10.59 3.31 13.72
CA GLU A 46 -10.85 4.73 14.02
C GLU A 46 -12.34 5.04 14.18
N LEU A 47 -13.22 4.25 13.55
CA LEU A 47 -14.67 4.36 13.69
C LEU A 47 -15.27 3.39 14.73
N GLY A 48 -14.44 2.60 15.42
CA GLY A 48 -14.88 1.70 16.50
C GLY A 48 -15.69 0.48 16.04
N LEU A 49 -15.43 -0.02 14.82
CA LEU A 49 -16.04 -1.22 14.26
C LEU A 49 -15.31 -2.51 14.69
N ILE A 50 -14.04 -2.40 15.09
CA ILE A 50 -13.19 -3.49 15.60
C ILE A 50 -12.30 -2.99 16.76
N GLU A 51 -11.79 -3.92 17.57
CA GLU A 51 -10.79 -3.65 18.64
C GLU A 51 -9.38 -3.32 18.12
#